data_AF-A0A7C6PPN4-F1
#
_entry.id   AF-A0A7C6PPN4-F1
#
_cell.length_a   1.000
_cell.length_b   1.000
_cell.length_c   1.000
_cell.angle_alpha   90.00
_cell.angle_beta   90.00
_cell.angle_gamma   90.00
#
_symmetry.space_group_name_H-M   'P 1'
#
loop_
_entity.id
_entity.type
_entity.pdbx_description
1 polymer ?
#
loop_
_entity_poly.entity_id
_entity_poly.type
_entity_poly.pdbx_seq_one_letter_code
_entity_poly.pdbx_strand_id
1 'polypeptide(L)'
;MLERFIGLLRFLAPGRWQRRRRLLSRLRYIGDVVARHGLGWAFTRIRLTRFLPAGWRRRFPARPQGDLATQEELGSRIRCILEELGPTFIKLGQQLSTRPDLLPIPVWRSLQELQDRVPPLPWEPMAEAFRQALGRRPEEVLAEIDPVPLASASLGQVYRARLRRPDGAGPGERVAVKIRRPGVVEEIETDLELLYWVAERAQAVLAPEFVDLREVAREFERFIHAELDYEREARTMEFFRRRLSGEGELHIPRVHWELTRPGVLVMEYVEGVKVNDLEGLDRLGLDRRNIARQGARLVLSMIFDHGLVHGDPHPGNILVEPGGTIALLDFGLAGHLRPEVVRELSRILTGVIRRDPEQVIRALLGLGIARAELDRKALADDLEEIISRHWGQELADISFTMLLGETLEIAYRHHLRLPRELILLIKALGALEGVGRQLDPEFNAFEMAAPFARRLLLREATVGLVGRVVEETREVAGTLSGWPEKLDQILDQLAGGRLTVRFEHRGLEETERVAAEVGRRMNAAILAAALLIAAGTGLEAWRGPARTLAVAGAQIPLTWIWLILLAAAIGLGIYSLRPVRVHLRSSRGAAGGREKNE
;
A
#
# COMPACT_ATOMS: atom_id res chain seq x y z
N MET A 1 33.68 -11.37 -15.83
CA MET A 1 34.23 -12.74 -15.67
C MET A 1 35.01 -12.88 -14.36
N LEU A 2 35.79 -11.87 -13.97
CA LEU A 2 36.49 -11.80 -12.69
C LEU A 2 35.55 -11.80 -11.46
N GLU A 3 34.40 -11.13 -11.50
CA GLU A 3 33.38 -11.20 -10.42
C GLU A 3 32.71 -12.58 -10.28
N ARG A 4 32.51 -13.30 -11.40
CA ARG A 4 32.05 -14.69 -11.39
C ARG A 4 33.10 -15.64 -10.80
N PHE A 5 34.38 -15.27 -10.91
CA PHE A 5 35.50 -16.01 -10.33
C PHE A 5 35.69 -15.63 -8.85
N ILE A 6 35.46 -14.38 -8.46
CA ILE A 6 35.49 -13.91 -7.06
C ILE A 6 34.30 -14.45 -6.26
N GLY A 7 33.10 -14.60 -6.85
CA GLY A 7 31.96 -15.28 -6.24
C GLY A 7 32.21 -16.79 -6.03
N LEU A 8 32.90 -17.43 -6.97
CA LEU A 8 33.33 -18.83 -6.86
C LEU A 8 34.53 -18.99 -5.90
N LEU A 9 35.44 -18.02 -5.81
CA LEU A 9 36.56 -18.02 -4.86
C LEU A 9 36.12 -17.68 -3.43
N ARG A 10 35.10 -16.82 -3.27
CA ARG A 10 34.34 -16.66 -2.02
C ARG A 10 33.55 -17.91 -1.64
N PHE A 11 33.46 -18.92 -2.49
CA PHE A 11 32.94 -20.26 -2.17
C PHE A 11 34.07 -21.22 -1.73
N LEU A 12 35.35 -20.93 -2.04
CA LEU A 12 36.52 -21.85 -2.00
C LEU A 12 37.49 -21.71 -0.81
N ALA A 13 37.28 -20.82 0.17
CA ALA A 13 38.23 -20.66 1.28
C ALA A 13 38.24 -21.85 2.30
N PRO A 14 39.40 -22.21 2.91
CA PRO A 14 39.55 -23.34 3.83
C PRO A 14 38.87 -23.08 5.19
N GLY A 15 38.30 -24.13 5.81
CA GLY A 15 37.42 -24.07 7.00
C GLY A 15 35.95 -24.41 6.73
N ARG A 16 35.59 -24.63 5.45
CA ARG A 16 34.19 -24.72 4.98
C ARG A 16 33.70 -26.09 4.54
N TRP A 17 34.44 -27.17 4.80
CA TRP A 17 34.03 -28.50 4.32
C TRP A 17 32.69 -28.94 4.93
N GLN A 18 32.50 -28.75 6.24
CA GLN A 18 31.23 -29.02 6.92
C GLN A 18 30.09 -28.13 6.41
N ARG A 19 30.33 -26.83 6.16
CA ARG A 19 29.35 -25.91 5.58
C ARG A 19 28.94 -26.33 4.16
N ARG A 20 29.91 -26.62 3.29
CA ARG A 20 29.66 -27.11 1.92
C ARG A 20 28.88 -28.42 1.91
N ARG A 21 29.24 -29.36 2.78
CA ARG A 21 28.55 -30.64 2.90
C ARG A 21 27.09 -30.44 3.34
N ARG A 22 26.83 -29.51 4.28
CA ARG A 22 25.47 -29.13 4.69
C ARG A 22 24.66 -28.56 3.51
N LEU A 23 25.19 -27.56 2.80
CA LEU A 23 24.52 -26.95 1.64
C LEU A 23 24.22 -27.96 0.54
N LEU A 24 25.18 -28.82 0.18
CA LEU A 24 24.96 -29.84 -0.86
C LEU A 24 23.96 -30.90 -0.41
N SER A 25 23.99 -31.31 0.86
CA SER A 25 23.01 -32.24 1.42
C SER A 25 21.61 -31.64 1.40
N ARG A 26 21.48 -30.37 1.78
CA ARG A 26 20.20 -29.65 1.81
C ARG A 26 19.67 -29.37 0.40
N LEU A 27 20.52 -28.93 -0.54
CA LEU A 27 20.15 -28.80 -1.96
C LEU A 27 19.66 -30.12 -2.56
N ARG A 28 20.32 -31.23 -2.20
CA ARG A 28 19.92 -32.57 -2.64
C ARG A 28 18.55 -32.96 -2.09
N TYR A 29 18.30 -32.70 -0.81
CA TYR A 29 16.99 -32.90 -0.19
C TYR A 29 15.91 -32.06 -0.90
N ILE A 30 16.17 -30.76 -1.12
CA ILE A 30 15.23 -29.88 -1.85
C ILE A 30 14.94 -30.42 -3.25
N GLY A 31 16.00 -30.84 -3.97
CA GLY A 31 15.85 -31.44 -5.30
C GLY A 31 14.99 -32.71 -5.29
N ASP A 32 15.13 -33.57 -4.29
CA ASP A 32 14.31 -34.79 -4.15
C ASP A 32 12.83 -34.49 -3.88
N VAL A 33 12.55 -33.54 -2.98
CA VAL A 33 11.16 -33.12 -2.71
C VAL A 33 10.55 -32.57 -4.00
N VAL A 34 11.22 -31.61 -4.64
CA VAL A 34 10.73 -30.98 -5.88
C VAL A 34 10.54 -32.00 -7.02
N ALA A 35 11.43 -32.99 -7.14
CA ALA A 35 11.30 -34.06 -8.13
C ALA A 35 10.11 -34.99 -7.84
N ARG A 36 9.89 -35.38 -6.57
CA ARG A 36 8.75 -36.24 -6.17
C ARG A 36 7.39 -35.61 -6.46
N HIS A 37 7.30 -34.28 -6.35
CA HIS A 37 6.10 -33.52 -6.70
C HIS A 37 6.00 -33.16 -8.20
N GLY A 38 6.84 -33.74 -9.06
CA GLY A 38 6.76 -33.59 -10.52
C GLY A 38 7.32 -32.26 -11.08
N LEU A 39 7.97 -31.45 -10.24
CA LEU A 39 8.57 -30.17 -10.63
C LEU A 39 10.10 -30.26 -10.86
N GLY A 40 10.65 -31.47 -10.95
CA GLY A 40 12.08 -31.71 -11.18
C GLY A 40 12.63 -31.07 -12.47
N TRP A 41 11.78 -30.77 -13.45
CA TRP A 41 12.16 -30.04 -14.67
C TRP A 41 12.68 -28.63 -14.39
N ALA A 42 12.17 -27.97 -13.35
CA ALA A 42 12.59 -26.62 -12.99
C ALA A 42 14.09 -26.60 -12.66
N PHE A 43 14.57 -27.59 -11.89
CA PHE A 43 15.99 -27.78 -11.55
C PHE A 43 16.89 -27.94 -12.79
N THR A 44 16.41 -28.65 -13.82
CA THR A 44 17.12 -28.77 -15.10
C THR A 44 17.18 -27.43 -15.83
N ARG A 45 16.05 -26.70 -15.88
CA ARG A 45 15.94 -25.41 -16.57
C ARG A 45 16.87 -24.35 -15.97
N ILE A 46 16.95 -24.27 -14.64
CA ILE A 46 17.89 -23.38 -13.92
C ILE A 46 19.29 -24.00 -13.76
N ARG A 47 19.59 -25.09 -14.47
CA ARG A 47 20.88 -25.79 -14.56
C ARG A 47 21.43 -26.32 -13.22
N LEU A 48 20.60 -26.50 -12.19
CA LEU A 48 21.02 -26.95 -10.86
C LEU A 48 21.44 -28.42 -10.81
N THR A 49 20.94 -29.22 -11.74
CA THR A 49 21.27 -30.65 -11.88
C THR A 49 22.77 -30.93 -12.04
N ARG A 50 23.57 -29.95 -12.49
CA ARG A 50 25.03 -30.08 -12.60
C ARG A 50 25.73 -30.27 -11.25
N PHE A 51 25.11 -29.81 -10.16
CA PHE A 51 25.63 -29.92 -8.80
C PHE A 51 25.15 -31.17 -8.07
N LEU A 52 24.28 -31.97 -8.71
CA LEU A 52 23.82 -33.25 -8.20
C LEU A 52 24.69 -34.39 -8.76
N PRO A 53 24.86 -35.50 -8.01
CA PRO A 53 25.56 -36.69 -8.49
C PRO A 53 24.97 -37.22 -9.80
N ALA A 54 25.80 -37.78 -10.69
CA ALA A 54 25.36 -38.22 -12.01
C ALA A 54 24.17 -39.20 -11.99
N GLY A 55 24.15 -40.15 -11.04
CA GLY A 55 23.05 -41.09 -10.86
C GLY A 55 21.72 -40.45 -10.46
N TRP A 56 21.76 -39.24 -9.89
CA TRP A 56 20.58 -38.51 -9.45
C TRP A 56 19.93 -37.69 -10.55
N ARG A 57 20.70 -37.31 -11.58
CA ARG A 57 20.20 -36.51 -12.72
C ARG A 57 19.05 -37.19 -13.46
N ARG A 58 18.96 -38.52 -13.39
CA ARG A 58 17.86 -39.32 -13.98
C ARG A 58 16.47 -38.98 -13.40
N ARG A 59 16.41 -38.40 -12.19
CA ARG A 59 15.16 -37.95 -11.55
C ARG A 59 14.69 -36.56 -11.98
N PHE A 60 15.49 -35.85 -12.78
CA PHE A 60 15.21 -34.46 -13.18
C PHE A 60 15.00 -34.41 -14.69
N PRO A 61 13.76 -34.50 -15.17
CA PRO A 61 13.47 -34.45 -16.60
C PRO A 61 13.83 -33.08 -17.19
N ALA A 62 14.00 -33.00 -18.51
CA ALA A 62 14.27 -31.73 -19.20
C ALA A 62 13.00 -30.90 -19.47
N ARG A 63 11.83 -31.55 -19.43
CA ARG A 63 10.51 -30.96 -19.66
C ARG A 63 9.55 -31.40 -18.54
N PRO A 64 8.44 -30.69 -18.32
CA PRO A 64 7.39 -31.15 -17.41
C PRO A 64 6.97 -32.58 -17.75
N GLN A 65 6.80 -33.43 -16.72
CA GLN A 65 6.26 -34.77 -16.87
C GLN A 65 4.76 -34.73 -16.56
N GLY A 66 3.94 -35.19 -17.50
CA GLY A 66 2.48 -35.03 -17.48
C GLY A 66 2.04 -33.64 -17.94
N ASP A 67 0.76 -33.49 -18.25
CA ASP A 67 0.15 -32.18 -18.29
C ASP A 67 0.20 -31.62 -16.86
N LEU A 68 0.86 -30.46 -16.67
CA LEU A 68 0.46 -29.56 -15.59
C LEU A 68 -0.93 -29.06 -16.03
N ALA A 69 -1.97 -29.86 -15.79
CA ALA A 69 -3.23 -29.72 -16.50
C ALA A 69 -3.89 -28.36 -16.23
N THR A 70 -3.56 -27.75 -15.08
CA THR A 70 -4.05 -26.45 -14.64
C THR A 70 -3.04 -25.70 -13.75
N GLN A 71 -3.22 -24.39 -13.58
CA GLN A 71 -2.43 -23.57 -12.64
C GLN A 71 -2.77 -23.91 -11.18
N GLU A 72 -3.97 -24.41 -10.93
CA GLU A 72 -4.46 -24.92 -9.64
C GLU A 72 -3.65 -26.13 -9.17
N GLU A 73 -3.40 -27.10 -10.05
CA GLU A 73 -2.55 -28.25 -9.74
C GLU A 73 -1.11 -27.82 -9.42
N LEU A 74 -0.58 -26.84 -10.16
CA LEU A 74 0.74 -26.28 -9.90
C LEU A 74 0.79 -25.64 -8.50
N GLY A 75 -0.22 -24.84 -8.15
CA GLY A 75 -0.36 -24.23 -6.83
C GLY A 75 -0.37 -25.26 -5.70
N SER A 76 -1.18 -26.31 -5.84
CA SER A 76 -1.26 -27.39 -4.85
C SER A 76 0.08 -28.12 -4.68
N ARG A 77 0.78 -28.42 -5.78
CA ARG A 77 2.11 -29.08 -5.72
C ARG A 77 3.15 -28.18 -5.06
N ILE A 78 3.15 -26.88 -5.37
CA ILE A 78 4.05 -25.91 -4.72
C ILE A 78 3.77 -25.88 -3.21
N ARG A 79 2.51 -25.79 -2.78
CA ARG A 79 2.15 -25.84 -1.36
C ARG A 79 2.73 -27.09 -0.67
N CYS A 80 2.48 -28.28 -1.21
CA CYS A 80 2.97 -29.53 -0.64
C CYS A 80 4.50 -29.59 -0.58
N ILE A 81 5.20 -29.07 -1.59
CA ILE A 81 6.66 -28.94 -1.56
C ILE A 81 7.08 -28.05 -0.38
N LEU A 82 6.48 -26.87 -0.22
CA LEU A 82 6.86 -25.93 0.84
C LEU A 82 6.61 -26.52 2.24
N GLU A 83 5.49 -27.21 2.44
CA GLU A 83 5.17 -27.93 3.67
C GLU A 83 6.22 -29.01 3.99
N GLU A 84 6.61 -29.81 2.99
CA GLU A 84 7.56 -30.90 3.17
C GLU A 84 9.03 -30.43 3.33
N LEU A 85 9.37 -29.27 2.75
CA LEU A 85 10.71 -28.69 2.91
C LEU A 85 10.95 -28.12 4.32
N GLY A 86 9.89 -27.85 5.07
CA GLY A 86 9.96 -27.46 6.47
C GLY A 86 9.88 -25.95 6.73
N PRO A 87 10.29 -25.49 7.92
CA PRO A 87 9.92 -24.18 8.47
C PRO A 87 10.27 -22.99 7.57
N THR A 88 11.48 -22.96 7.01
CA THR A 88 11.90 -21.86 6.12
C THR A 88 10.98 -21.72 4.92
N PHE A 89 10.59 -22.84 4.32
CA PHE A 89 9.80 -22.85 3.09
C PHE A 89 8.30 -22.65 3.36
N ILE A 90 7.80 -23.12 4.50
CA ILE A 90 6.47 -22.75 4.99
C ILE A 90 6.38 -21.24 5.14
N LYS A 91 7.34 -20.61 5.84
CA LYS A 91 7.39 -19.15 6.02
C LYS A 91 7.59 -18.41 4.70
N LEU A 92 8.36 -18.96 3.77
CA LEU A 92 8.48 -18.41 2.41
C LEU A 92 7.14 -18.42 1.68
N GLY A 93 6.39 -19.52 1.76
CA GLY A 93 5.03 -19.62 1.23
C GLY A 93 4.09 -18.59 1.82
N GLN A 94 4.10 -18.43 3.15
CA GLN A 94 3.31 -17.42 3.84
C GLN A 94 3.72 -16.00 3.43
N GLN A 95 5.02 -15.73 3.28
CA GLN A 95 5.48 -14.43 2.82
C GLN A 95 5.07 -14.17 1.37
N LEU A 96 5.20 -15.15 0.47
CA LEU A 96 4.74 -15.04 -0.92
C LEU A 96 3.21 -14.90 -1.04
N SER A 97 2.46 -15.48 -0.09
CA SER A 97 1.01 -15.27 0.05
C SER A 97 0.67 -13.79 0.34
N THR A 98 1.63 -12.99 0.81
CA THR A 98 1.45 -11.53 1.00
C THR A 98 1.84 -10.72 -0.24
N ARG A 99 2.21 -11.38 -1.35
CA ARG A 99 2.66 -10.75 -2.61
C ARG A 99 1.92 -11.34 -3.83
N PRO A 100 0.59 -11.11 -3.94
CA PRO A 100 -0.20 -11.60 -5.08
C PRO A 100 0.28 -11.03 -6.42
N ASP A 101 1.01 -9.91 -6.41
CA ASP A 101 1.65 -9.32 -7.59
C ASP A 101 2.79 -10.19 -8.17
N LEU A 102 3.32 -11.16 -7.40
CA LEU A 102 4.42 -12.02 -7.82
C LEU A 102 3.98 -13.38 -8.37
N LEU A 103 2.74 -13.80 -8.13
CA LEU A 103 2.29 -15.17 -8.40
C LEU A 103 0.98 -15.18 -9.18
N PRO A 104 0.79 -16.14 -10.11
CA PRO A 104 -0.52 -16.40 -10.68
C PRO A 104 -1.57 -16.64 -9.58
N ILE A 105 -2.78 -16.10 -9.75
CA ILE A 105 -3.86 -16.16 -8.75
C ILE A 105 -4.15 -17.59 -8.25
N PRO A 106 -4.22 -18.64 -9.09
CA PRO A 106 -4.44 -20.01 -8.61
C PRO A 106 -3.33 -20.50 -7.67
N VAL A 107 -2.07 -20.16 -7.96
CA VAL A 107 -0.92 -20.49 -7.11
C VAL A 107 -0.98 -19.72 -5.80
N TRP A 108 -1.26 -18.42 -5.87
CA TRP A 108 -1.41 -17.57 -4.69
C TRP A 108 -2.51 -18.08 -3.74
N ARG A 109 -3.67 -18.49 -4.28
CA ARG A 109 -4.77 -19.08 -3.50
C ARG A 109 -4.32 -20.34 -2.77
N SER A 110 -3.62 -21.26 -3.45
CA SER A 110 -3.08 -22.45 -2.79
C SER A 110 -2.12 -22.13 -1.65
N LEU A 111 -1.34 -21.05 -1.75
CA LEU A 111 -0.43 -20.61 -0.68
C LEU A 111 -1.15 -19.98 0.53
N GLN A 112 -2.37 -19.44 0.36
CA GLN A 112 -3.16 -18.96 1.51
C GLN A 112 -3.59 -20.11 2.44
N GLU A 113 -3.69 -21.32 1.91
CA GLU A 113 -4.08 -22.52 2.69
C GLU A 113 -2.92 -23.13 3.48
N LEU A 114 -1.71 -22.59 3.35
CA LEU A 114 -0.51 -23.16 3.95
C LEU A 114 -0.52 -22.99 5.47
N GLN A 115 -0.68 -24.10 6.18
CA GLN A 115 -0.74 -24.12 7.64
C GLN A 115 0.66 -24.20 8.26
N ASP A 116 0.87 -23.50 9.37
CA ASP A 116 2.14 -23.49 10.10
C ASP A 116 2.28 -24.65 11.12
N ARG A 117 1.38 -25.63 11.10
CA ARG A 117 1.33 -26.71 12.11
C ARG A 117 2.26 -27.84 11.76
N VAL A 118 3.09 -28.22 12.71
CA VAL A 118 4.05 -29.32 12.59
C VAL A 118 4.00 -30.23 13.81
N PRO A 119 4.40 -31.50 13.72
CA PRO A 119 4.45 -32.40 14.87
C PRO A 119 5.32 -31.82 15.99
N PRO A 120 4.91 -31.96 17.26
CA PRO A 120 5.66 -31.42 18.37
C PRO A 120 6.96 -32.20 18.63
N LEU A 121 8.02 -31.47 18.97
CA LEU A 121 9.24 -32.03 19.56
C LEU A 121 8.98 -32.42 21.03
N PRO A 122 9.71 -33.43 21.55
CA PRO A 122 9.76 -33.73 22.97
C PRO A 122 10.15 -32.51 23.83
N TRP A 123 9.87 -32.58 25.13
CA TRP A 123 10.12 -31.47 26.05
C TRP A 123 11.60 -31.19 26.26
N GLU A 124 12.46 -32.21 26.32
CA GLU A 124 13.86 -32.08 26.73
C GLU A 124 14.68 -31.15 25.81
N PRO A 125 14.61 -31.28 24.46
CA PRO A 125 15.27 -30.32 23.56
C PRO A 125 14.73 -28.89 23.70
N MET A 126 13.45 -28.74 24.04
CA MET A 126 12.80 -27.44 24.20
C MET A 126 13.17 -26.78 25.54
N ALA A 127 13.30 -27.56 26.61
CA ALA A 127 13.82 -27.12 27.90
C ALA A 127 15.26 -26.62 27.77
N GLU A 128 16.07 -27.30 26.97
CA GLU A 128 17.43 -26.86 26.66
C GLU A 128 17.45 -25.57 25.82
N ALA A 129 16.58 -25.43 24.82
CA ALA A 129 16.42 -24.18 24.06
C ALA A 129 15.98 -23.01 24.95
N PHE A 130 15.06 -23.25 25.89
CA PHE A 130 14.65 -22.27 26.90
C PHE A 130 15.84 -21.83 27.75
N ARG A 131 16.62 -22.79 28.26
CA ARG A 131 17.82 -22.54 29.06
C ARG A 131 18.86 -21.72 28.31
N GLN A 132 19.09 -22.02 27.04
CA GLN A 132 20.02 -21.28 26.20
C GLN A 132 19.57 -19.84 25.97
N ALA A 133 18.25 -19.61 25.80
CA ALA A 133 17.71 -18.28 25.55
C ALA A 133 17.69 -17.39 26.81
N LEU A 134 17.37 -17.95 27.98
CA LEU A 134 17.23 -17.19 29.23
C LEU A 134 18.45 -17.25 30.15
N GLY A 135 19.39 -18.17 29.92
CA GLY A 135 20.52 -18.43 30.81
C GLY A 135 20.14 -19.09 32.14
N ARG A 136 18.88 -19.51 32.30
CA ARG A 136 18.30 -20.08 33.52
C ARG A 136 17.53 -21.34 33.19
N ARG A 137 17.52 -22.32 34.10
CA ARG A 137 16.74 -23.55 33.88
C ARG A 137 15.23 -23.28 34.04
N PRO A 138 14.34 -23.97 33.31
CA PRO A 138 12.89 -23.82 33.45
C PRO A 138 12.42 -23.90 34.90
N GLU A 139 12.97 -24.82 35.71
CA GLU A 139 12.53 -25.08 37.08
C GLU A 139 12.84 -23.93 38.06
N GLU A 140 13.80 -23.07 37.71
CA GLU A 140 14.17 -21.87 38.48
C GLU A 140 13.16 -20.74 38.34
N VAL A 141 12.41 -20.71 37.23
CA VAL A 141 11.47 -19.62 36.87
C VAL A 141 10.03 -20.08 36.81
N LEU A 142 9.78 -21.35 36.48
CA LEU A 142 8.49 -21.98 36.42
C LEU A 142 8.32 -22.90 37.64
N ALA A 143 7.20 -22.76 38.34
CA ALA A 143 6.80 -23.71 39.38
C ALA A 143 6.27 -25.01 38.76
N GLU A 144 5.55 -24.88 37.64
CA GLU A 144 4.93 -25.97 36.90
C GLU A 144 5.02 -25.69 35.41
N ILE A 145 5.22 -26.72 34.61
CA ILE A 145 5.10 -26.67 33.16
C ILE A 145 4.47 -27.98 32.67
N ASP A 146 3.47 -27.86 31.81
CA ASP A 146 2.89 -29.00 31.11
C ASP A 146 3.86 -29.41 29.98
N PRO A 147 4.43 -30.62 29.98
CA PRO A 147 5.36 -31.04 28.93
C PRO A 147 4.66 -31.25 27.58
N VAL A 148 3.31 -31.31 27.56
CA VAL A 148 2.53 -31.35 26.33
C VAL A 148 2.29 -29.91 25.84
N PRO A 149 2.73 -29.55 24.63
CA PRO A 149 2.54 -28.19 24.12
C PRO A 149 1.06 -27.92 23.80
N LEU A 150 0.61 -26.70 24.11
CA LEU A 150 -0.69 -26.15 23.71
C LEU A 150 -0.80 -25.99 22.19
N ALA A 151 0.31 -25.61 21.56
CA ALA A 151 0.42 -25.42 20.14
C ALA A 151 1.85 -25.71 19.65
N SER A 152 1.97 -26.20 18.43
CA SER A 152 3.25 -26.41 17.77
C SER A 152 3.22 -25.78 16.38
N ALA A 153 4.10 -24.80 16.18
CA ALA A 153 4.31 -24.09 14.94
C ALA A 153 5.69 -24.43 14.35
N SER A 154 5.94 -24.07 13.09
CA SER A 154 7.19 -24.44 12.42
C SER A 154 8.44 -23.83 13.05
N LEU A 155 8.33 -22.66 13.72
CA LEU A 155 9.45 -21.99 14.37
C LEU A 155 9.54 -22.25 15.88
N GLY A 156 8.47 -22.70 16.54
CA GLY A 156 8.41 -22.79 18.00
C GLY A 156 7.23 -23.59 18.54
N GLN A 157 7.23 -23.83 19.85
CA GLN A 157 6.14 -24.51 20.57
C GLN A 157 5.69 -23.68 21.75
N VAL A 158 4.38 -23.72 22.04
CA VAL A 158 3.77 -22.97 23.14
C VAL A 158 3.39 -23.95 24.23
N TYR A 159 3.77 -23.64 25.47
CA TYR A 159 3.52 -24.46 26.65
C TYR A 159 2.65 -23.72 27.66
N ARG A 160 1.82 -24.47 28.38
CA ARG A 160 1.13 -23.98 29.57
C ARG A 160 2.06 -24.12 30.76
N ALA A 161 2.23 -23.06 31.53
CA ALA A 161 3.07 -23.08 32.73
C ALA A 161 2.50 -22.21 33.84
N ARG A 162 3.09 -22.32 35.03
CA ARG A 162 2.90 -21.40 36.15
C ARG A 162 4.23 -20.81 36.57
N LEU A 163 4.28 -19.50 36.70
CA LEU A 163 5.48 -18.82 37.21
C LEU A 163 5.76 -19.23 38.65
N ARG A 164 7.03 -19.26 39.03
CA ARG A 164 7.43 -19.38 40.43
C ARG A 164 7.26 -18.03 41.11
N ARG A 165 6.65 -18.00 42.30
CA ARG A 165 6.53 -16.76 43.07
C ARG A 165 7.90 -16.30 43.58
N PRO A 166 8.17 -14.98 43.66
CA PRO A 166 9.46 -14.45 44.14
C PRO A 166 9.82 -14.86 45.57
N ASP A 167 8.82 -15.10 46.41
CA ASP A 167 8.96 -15.56 47.80
C ASP A 167 9.21 -17.07 47.93
N GLY A 168 9.21 -17.81 46.81
CA GLY A 168 9.39 -19.26 46.78
C GLY A 168 8.17 -20.06 47.27
N ALA A 169 7.07 -19.40 47.65
CA ALA A 169 5.91 -20.01 48.34
C ALA A 169 4.94 -20.79 47.41
N GLY A 170 5.45 -21.39 46.34
CA GLY A 170 4.68 -22.22 45.42
C GLY A 170 4.33 -21.56 44.07
N PRO A 171 3.32 -22.10 43.36
CA PRO A 171 2.96 -21.65 42.02
C PRO A 171 2.29 -20.28 42.03
N GLY A 172 2.69 -19.44 41.08
CA GLY A 172 2.16 -18.11 40.83
C GLY A 172 1.19 -18.09 39.65
N GLU A 173 1.29 -17.01 38.88
CA GLU A 173 0.45 -16.71 37.72
C GLU A 173 0.56 -17.76 36.62
N ARG A 174 -0.55 -18.02 35.91
CA ARG A 174 -0.57 -18.90 34.74
C ARG A 174 -0.02 -18.15 33.53
N VAL A 175 0.89 -18.78 32.79
CA VAL A 175 1.53 -18.18 31.61
C VAL A 175 1.56 -19.15 30.44
N ALA A 176 1.54 -18.59 29.24
CA ALA A 176 1.89 -19.26 28.00
C ALA A 176 3.36 -18.98 27.68
N VAL A 177 4.14 -20.04 27.44
CA VAL A 177 5.58 -19.96 27.17
C VAL A 177 5.83 -20.44 25.74
N LYS A 178 6.09 -19.51 24.82
CA LYS A 178 6.47 -19.79 23.43
C LYS A 178 7.98 -19.92 23.34
N ILE A 179 8.48 -21.10 22.96
CA ILE A 179 9.90 -21.42 22.88
C ILE A 179 10.26 -21.73 21.44
N ARG A 180 11.32 -21.10 20.93
CA ARG A 180 11.84 -21.35 19.58
C ARG A 180 12.43 -22.76 19.48
N ARG A 181 12.19 -23.44 18.36
CA ARG A 181 12.72 -24.79 18.12
C ARG A 181 14.26 -24.76 18.10
N PRO A 182 14.93 -25.76 18.71
CA PRO A 182 16.39 -25.85 18.67
C PRO A 182 16.90 -26.07 17.24
N GLY A 183 17.99 -25.40 16.86
CA GLY A 183 18.64 -25.55 15.56
C GLY A 183 17.94 -24.87 14.37
N VAL A 184 16.77 -24.25 14.58
CA VAL A 184 15.98 -23.65 13.49
C VAL A 184 16.68 -22.45 12.85
N VAL A 185 17.48 -21.70 13.63
CA VAL A 185 18.22 -20.55 13.13
C VAL A 185 19.27 -21.02 12.12
N GLU A 186 20.08 -22.02 12.47
CA GLU A 186 21.10 -22.56 11.58
C GLU A 186 20.52 -23.21 10.31
N GLU A 187 19.35 -23.83 10.42
CA GLU A 187 18.60 -24.34 9.27
C GLU A 187 18.19 -23.21 8.33
N ILE A 188 17.57 -22.15 8.87
CA ILE A 188 17.14 -20.98 8.10
C ILE A 188 18.34 -20.30 7.43
N GLU A 189 19.45 -20.09 8.12
CA GLU A 189 20.67 -19.51 7.51
C GLU A 189 21.17 -20.34 6.32
N THR A 190 21.12 -21.66 6.45
CA THR A 190 21.53 -22.58 5.38
C THR A 190 20.57 -22.49 4.19
N ASP A 191 19.27 -22.41 4.46
CA ASP A 191 18.23 -22.30 3.44
C ASP A 191 18.25 -20.93 2.74
N LEU A 192 18.51 -19.83 3.46
CA LEU A 192 18.67 -18.49 2.88
C LEU A 192 19.87 -18.44 1.93
N GLU A 193 21.00 -19.04 2.30
CA GLU A 193 22.17 -19.13 1.41
C GLU A 193 21.81 -19.87 0.10
N LEU A 194 21.06 -20.97 0.20
CA LEU A 194 20.57 -21.69 -0.97
C LEU A 194 19.55 -20.88 -1.76
N LEU A 195 18.63 -20.19 -1.09
CA LEU A 195 17.59 -19.38 -1.72
C LEU A 195 18.18 -18.27 -2.57
N TYR A 196 19.17 -17.53 -2.03
CA TYR A 196 19.91 -16.53 -2.80
C TYR A 196 20.53 -17.13 -4.04
N TRP A 197 21.24 -18.25 -3.88
CA TRP A 197 21.90 -18.91 -5.00
C TRP A 197 20.91 -19.43 -6.06
N VAL A 198 19.74 -19.94 -5.65
CA VAL A 198 18.66 -20.34 -6.55
C VAL A 198 18.07 -19.12 -7.26
N ALA A 199 17.79 -18.02 -6.54
CA ALA A 199 17.24 -16.78 -7.08
C ALA A 199 18.12 -16.21 -8.19
N GLU A 200 19.44 -16.16 -7.99
CA GLU A 200 20.37 -15.68 -9.03
C GLU A 200 20.29 -16.48 -10.34
N ARG A 201 20.00 -17.78 -10.25
CA ARG A 201 20.00 -18.71 -11.38
C ARG A 201 18.63 -18.80 -12.04
N ALA A 202 17.58 -18.62 -11.25
CA ALA A 202 16.20 -18.58 -11.70
C ALA A 202 15.85 -17.27 -12.39
N GLN A 203 16.50 -16.15 -12.03
CA GLN A 203 16.19 -14.81 -12.54
C GLN A 203 16.04 -14.76 -14.07
N ALA A 204 17.02 -15.29 -14.80
CA ALA A 204 17.04 -15.19 -16.27
C ALA A 204 16.15 -16.23 -16.99
N VAL A 205 15.53 -17.16 -16.25
CA VAL A 205 14.95 -18.39 -16.84
C VAL A 205 13.49 -18.62 -16.45
N LEU A 206 13.13 -18.23 -15.22
CA LEU A 206 11.83 -18.49 -14.60
C LEU A 206 11.08 -17.21 -14.20
N ALA A 207 11.78 -16.09 -13.97
CA ALA A 207 11.13 -14.87 -13.50
C ALA A 207 10.60 -14.02 -14.67
N PRO A 208 9.40 -13.42 -14.55
CA PRO A 208 8.98 -12.33 -15.42
C PRO A 208 9.95 -11.14 -15.34
N GLU A 209 10.06 -10.34 -16.40
CA GLU A 209 10.99 -9.20 -16.46
C GLU A 209 10.78 -8.17 -15.34
N PHE A 210 9.55 -8.04 -14.84
CA PHE A 210 9.20 -7.09 -13.78
C PHE A 210 9.48 -7.59 -12.35
N VAL A 211 9.92 -8.86 -12.17
CA VAL A 211 10.19 -9.48 -10.87
C VAL A 211 11.69 -9.68 -10.67
N ASP A 212 12.25 -9.08 -9.61
CA ASP A 212 13.61 -9.36 -9.14
C ASP A 212 13.57 -10.40 -8.01
N LEU A 213 13.96 -11.64 -8.33
CA LEU A 213 13.99 -12.75 -7.36
C LEU A 213 15.02 -12.53 -6.24
N ARG A 214 16.07 -11.72 -6.47
CA ARG A 214 17.04 -11.38 -5.43
C ARG A 214 16.46 -10.39 -4.44
N GLU A 215 15.64 -9.46 -4.92
CA GLU A 215 14.87 -8.55 -4.06
C GLU A 215 13.87 -9.34 -3.22
N VAL A 216 13.13 -10.28 -3.83
CA VAL A 216 12.20 -11.18 -3.12
C VAL A 216 12.92 -12.00 -2.05
N ALA A 217 14.08 -12.58 -2.36
CA ALA A 217 14.89 -13.30 -1.37
C ALA A 217 15.37 -12.40 -0.22
N ARG A 218 15.77 -11.16 -0.52
CA ARG A 218 16.15 -10.15 0.49
C ARG A 218 14.99 -9.72 1.38
N GLU A 219 13.81 -9.57 0.81
CA GLU A 219 12.59 -9.30 1.58
C GLU A 219 12.26 -10.46 2.50
N PHE A 220 12.34 -11.69 1.98
CA PHE A 220 12.11 -12.89 2.77
C PHE A 220 13.13 -13.05 3.91
N GLU A 221 14.42 -12.80 3.67
CA GLU A 221 15.45 -12.77 4.71
C GLU A 221 15.02 -11.83 5.85
N ARG A 222 14.72 -10.55 5.53
CA ARG A 222 14.28 -9.59 6.56
C ARG A 222 13.03 -10.04 7.32
N PHE A 223 12.09 -10.69 6.62
CA PHE A 223 10.87 -11.22 7.21
C PHE A 223 11.17 -12.40 8.16
N ILE A 224 11.92 -13.41 7.72
CA ILE A 224 12.17 -14.60 8.54
C ILE A 224 13.03 -14.29 9.76
N HIS A 225 14.00 -13.36 9.66
CA HIS A 225 14.75 -12.90 10.82
C HIS A 225 13.87 -12.15 11.82
N ALA A 226 12.86 -11.40 11.35
CA ALA A 226 11.90 -10.74 12.23
C ALA A 226 11.02 -11.76 12.98
N GLU A 227 10.61 -12.84 12.31
CA GLU A 227 9.84 -13.95 12.90
C GLU A 227 10.64 -14.74 13.94
N LEU A 228 11.97 -14.78 13.81
CA LEU A 228 12.85 -15.46 14.75
C LEU A 228 13.08 -14.69 16.05
N ASP A 229 12.73 -13.41 16.11
CA ASP A 229 12.92 -12.54 17.27
C ASP A 229 11.61 -12.29 18.02
N TYR A 230 11.35 -13.11 19.04
CA TYR A 230 10.14 -12.97 19.84
C TYR A 230 10.08 -11.69 20.70
N GLU A 231 11.18 -10.97 20.92
CA GLU A 231 11.08 -9.65 21.57
C GLU A 231 10.36 -8.65 20.67
N ARG A 232 10.52 -8.78 19.35
CA ARG A 232 9.82 -7.92 18.39
C ARG A 232 8.32 -8.15 18.44
N GLU A 233 7.89 -9.42 18.43
CA GLU A 233 6.48 -9.80 18.59
C GLU A 233 5.91 -9.25 19.91
N ALA A 234 6.66 -9.43 21.01
CA ALA A 234 6.30 -8.90 22.33
C ALA A 234 6.10 -7.37 22.34
N ARG A 235 6.97 -6.62 21.64
CA ARG A 235 6.88 -5.16 21.56
C ARG A 235 5.62 -4.74 20.80
N THR A 236 5.31 -5.43 19.72
CA THR A 236 4.09 -5.21 18.93
C THR A 236 2.84 -5.51 19.77
N MET A 237 2.82 -6.64 20.49
CA MET A 237 1.71 -7.01 21.37
C MET A 237 1.45 -5.96 22.44
N GLU A 238 2.49 -5.50 23.14
CA GLU A 238 2.37 -4.47 24.18
C GLU A 238 1.95 -3.11 23.59
N PHE A 239 2.40 -2.78 22.39
CA PHE A 239 1.95 -1.58 21.68
C PHE A 239 0.45 -1.65 21.36
N PHE A 240 -0.04 -2.76 20.83
CA PHE A 240 -1.46 -2.97 20.54
C PHE A 240 -2.29 -2.94 21.83
N ARG A 241 -1.85 -3.66 22.88
CA ARG A 241 -2.51 -3.68 24.20
C ARG A 241 -2.73 -2.28 24.77
N ARG A 242 -1.73 -1.40 24.68
CA ARG A 242 -1.84 -0.01 25.14
C ARG A 242 -2.83 0.79 24.30
N ARG A 243 -2.74 0.68 22.97
CA ARG A 243 -3.59 1.44 22.04
C ARG A 243 -5.06 1.03 22.09
N LEU A 244 -5.32 -0.23 22.37
CA LEU A 244 -6.67 -0.81 22.38
C LEU A 244 -7.23 -1.00 23.79
N SER A 245 -6.61 -0.40 24.80
CA SER A 245 -7.04 -0.51 26.21
C SER A 245 -8.46 0.00 26.50
N GLY A 246 -9.04 0.81 25.60
CA GLY A 246 -10.43 1.26 25.67
C GLY A 246 -11.45 0.30 25.06
N GLU A 247 -11.02 -0.77 24.37
CA GLU A 247 -11.92 -1.77 23.79
C GLU A 247 -12.20 -2.87 24.82
N GLY A 248 -13.24 -2.68 25.66
CA GLY A 248 -13.57 -3.62 26.75
C GLY A 248 -13.96 -5.04 26.33
N GLU A 249 -14.17 -5.26 25.03
CA GLU A 249 -14.51 -6.55 24.41
C GLU A 249 -13.28 -7.30 23.84
N LEU A 250 -12.08 -6.73 24.03
CA LEU A 250 -10.81 -7.24 23.53
C LEU A 250 -9.84 -7.52 24.67
N HIS A 251 -9.24 -8.70 24.67
CA HIS A 251 -8.16 -9.09 25.56
C HIS A 251 -6.88 -9.32 24.75
N ILE A 252 -5.82 -8.56 25.07
CA ILE A 252 -4.47 -8.84 24.57
C ILE A 252 -3.60 -9.25 25.77
N PRO A 253 -3.02 -10.47 25.78
CA PRO A 253 -2.26 -10.98 26.90
C PRO A 253 -1.14 -10.03 27.33
N ARG A 254 -0.90 -9.91 28.63
CA ARG A 254 0.27 -9.17 29.13
C ARG A 254 1.57 -9.94 28.87
N VAL A 255 2.59 -9.24 28.40
CA VAL A 255 3.96 -9.79 28.24
C VAL A 255 4.72 -9.75 29.56
N HIS A 256 5.39 -10.86 29.90
CA HIS A 256 6.37 -10.92 30.99
C HIS A 256 7.78 -10.61 30.45
N TRP A 257 8.14 -9.34 30.42
CA TRP A 257 9.41 -8.84 29.85
C TRP A 257 10.67 -9.39 30.51
N GLU A 258 10.62 -9.64 31.81
CA GLU A 258 11.75 -10.21 32.56
C GLU A 258 12.17 -11.60 32.05
N LEU A 259 11.20 -12.34 31.47
CA LEU A 259 11.35 -13.70 30.99
C LEU A 259 11.22 -13.80 29.45
N THR A 260 11.24 -12.67 28.74
CA THR A 260 11.13 -12.64 27.27
C THR A 260 12.47 -12.27 26.64
N ARG A 261 12.95 -13.09 25.71
CA ARG A 261 14.20 -12.94 24.94
C ARG A 261 13.94 -13.36 23.49
N PRO A 262 14.87 -13.15 22.53
CA PRO A 262 14.58 -13.47 21.12
C PRO A 262 14.16 -14.93 20.87
N GLY A 263 14.59 -15.88 21.71
CA GLY A 263 14.21 -17.30 21.60
C GLY A 263 13.06 -17.77 22.49
N VAL A 264 12.55 -16.94 23.40
CA VAL A 264 11.49 -17.29 24.36
C VAL A 264 10.57 -16.09 24.59
N LEU A 265 9.26 -16.27 24.42
CA LEU A 265 8.22 -15.32 24.79
C LEU A 265 7.37 -15.88 25.91
N VAL A 266 7.25 -15.14 27.01
CA VAL A 266 6.37 -15.47 28.12
C VAL A 266 5.28 -14.42 28.20
N MET A 267 4.03 -14.86 28.13
CA MET A 267 2.85 -14.01 28.22
C MET A 267 1.80 -14.62 29.14
N GLU A 268 0.88 -13.80 29.61
CA GLU A 268 -0.31 -14.21 30.35
C GLU A 268 -1.02 -15.37 29.63
N TYR A 269 -1.44 -16.37 30.40
CA TYR A 269 -2.24 -17.46 29.87
C TYR A 269 -3.71 -17.04 29.81
N VAL A 270 -4.28 -17.00 28.61
CA VAL A 270 -5.71 -16.74 28.42
C VAL A 270 -6.49 -18.05 28.39
N GLU A 271 -7.54 -18.10 29.19
CA GLU A 271 -8.44 -19.24 29.28
C GLU A 271 -9.68 -19.01 28.41
N GLY A 272 -9.83 -19.79 27.34
CA GLY A 272 -10.94 -19.65 26.42
C GLY A 272 -11.03 -20.80 25.42
N VAL A 273 -12.08 -20.78 24.62
CA VAL A 273 -12.29 -21.71 23.49
C VAL A 273 -11.82 -21.05 22.20
N LYS A 274 -11.33 -21.84 21.24
CA LYS A 274 -10.98 -21.30 19.93
C LYS A 274 -12.23 -20.79 19.23
N VAL A 275 -12.12 -19.70 18.48
CA VAL A 275 -13.29 -19.11 17.79
C VAL A 275 -13.93 -20.08 16.78
N ASN A 276 -13.19 -21.06 16.26
CA ASN A 276 -13.72 -22.09 15.38
C ASN A 276 -14.22 -23.37 16.10
N ASP A 277 -14.13 -23.43 17.43
CA ASP A 277 -14.72 -24.51 18.24
C ASP A 277 -16.19 -24.17 18.54
N LEU A 278 -17.04 -24.40 17.54
CA LEU A 278 -18.46 -24.08 17.60
C LEU A 278 -19.18 -24.80 18.76
N GLU A 279 -18.83 -26.06 19.02
CA GLU A 279 -19.36 -26.83 20.15
C GLU A 279 -18.87 -26.28 21.49
N GLY A 280 -17.61 -25.86 21.56
CA GLY A 280 -17.04 -25.16 22.71
C GLY A 280 -17.78 -23.87 23.04
N LEU A 281 -18.08 -23.06 22.02
CA LEU A 281 -18.85 -21.82 22.19
C LEU A 281 -20.28 -22.09 22.69
N ASP A 282 -20.95 -23.12 22.17
CA ASP A 282 -22.30 -23.50 22.62
C ASP A 282 -22.32 -23.99 24.06
N ARG A 283 -21.30 -24.77 24.46
CA ARG A 283 -21.17 -25.23 25.86
C ARG A 283 -20.97 -24.08 26.84
N LEU A 284 -20.35 -22.99 26.40
CA LEU A 284 -20.22 -21.76 27.19
C LEU A 284 -21.49 -20.90 27.17
N GLY A 285 -22.50 -21.27 26.39
CA GLY A 285 -23.75 -20.50 26.25
C GLY A 285 -23.58 -19.18 25.51
N LEU A 286 -22.54 -19.06 24.67
CA LEU A 286 -22.23 -17.83 23.95
C LEU A 286 -23.01 -17.73 22.62
N ASP A 287 -23.59 -16.57 22.35
CA ASP A 287 -24.21 -16.29 21.06
C ASP A 287 -23.13 -16.08 19.98
N ARG A 288 -22.99 -17.07 19.10
CA ARG A 288 -22.03 -17.04 17.97
C ARG A 288 -22.24 -15.83 17.06
N ARG A 289 -23.49 -15.41 16.83
CA ARG A 289 -23.79 -14.24 16.00
C ARG A 289 -23.26 -12.96 16.66
N ASN A 290 -23.40 -12.86 17.98
CA ASN A 290 -22.82 -11.76 18.74
C ASN A 290 -21.29 -11.76 18.65
N ILE A 291 -20.63 -12.90 18.83
CA ILE A 291 -19.16 -13.03 18.70
C ILE A 291 -18.69 -12.62 17.30
N ALA A 292 -19.40 -13.02 16.23
CA ALA A 292 -19.08 -12.63 14.85
C ALA A 292 -19.13 -11.11 14.67
N ARG A 293 -20.21 -10.46 15.13
CA ARG A 293 -20.36 -9.00 15.05
C ARG A 293 -19.33 -8.27 15.89
N GLN A 294 -19.03 -8.76 17.10
CA GLN A 294 -18.01 -8.20 17.98
C GLN A 294 -16.62 -8.29 17.33
N GLY A 295 -16.25 -9.46 16.80
CA GLY A 295 -14.99 -9.64 16.07
C GLY A 295 -14.85 -8.69 14.88
N ALA A 296 -15.93 -8.52 14.11
CA ALA A 296 -15.99 -7.55 13.02
C ALA A 296 -15.78 -6.12 13.50
N ARG A 297 -16.48 -5.71 14.55
CA ARG A 297 -16.35 -4.38 15.16
C ARG A 297 -14.91 -4.12 15.60
N LEU A 298 -14.27 -5.10 16.24
CA LEU A 298 -12.89 -4.99 16.72
C LEU A 298 -11.90 -4.85 15.56
N VAL A 299 -11.99 -5.71 14.53
CA VAL A 299 -11.10 -5.64 13.35
C VAL A 299 -11.24 -4.29 12.64
N LEU A 300 -12.48 -3.85 12.40
CA LEU A 300 -12.76 -2.57 11.74
C LEU A 300 -12.33 -1.37 12.59
N SER A 301 -12.53 -1.41 13.91
CA SER A 301 -12.05 -0.38 14.85
C SER A 301 -10.53 -0.27 14.81
N MET A 302 -9.82 -1.41 14.90
CA MET A 302 -8.35 -1.42 14.78
C MET A 302 -7.89 -0.68 13.51
N ILE A 303 -8.49 -1.01 12.35
CA ILE A 303 -8.10 -0.42 11.07
C ILE A 303 -8.45 1.07 10.99
N PHE A 304 -9.71 1.42 11.20
CA PHE A 304 -10.24 2.74 10.85
C PHE A 304 -10.18 3.76 11.98
N ASP A 305 -10.30 3.32 13.24
CA ASP A 305 -10.29 4.21 14.40
C ASP A 305 -8.87 4.33 14.98
N HIS A 306 -8.08 3.26 14.97
CA HIS A 306 -6.73 3.23 15.56
C HIS A 306 -5.58 3.24 14.55
N GLY A 307 -5.84 2.99 13.25
CA GLY A 307 -4.80 2.87 12.24
C GLY A 307 -3.88 1.68 12.49
N LEU A 308 -4.41 0.59 13.03
CA LEU A 308 -3.71 -0.65 13.34
C LEU A 308 -4.22 -1.77 12.44
N VAL A 309 -3.32 -2.62 11.97
CA VAL A 309 -3.70 -3.81 11.19
C VAL A 309 -3.12 -5.05 11.86
N HIS A 310 -4.01 -6.00 12.15
CA HIS A 310 -3.66 -7.36 12.51
C HIS A 310 -3.78 -8.20 11.23
N GLY A 311 -2.65 -8.52 10.60
CA GLY A 311 -2.58 -9.12 9.27
C GLY A 311 -2.80 -10.62 9.19
N ASP A 312 -3.00 -11.29 10.33
CA ASP A 312 -3.37 -12.71 10.38
C ASP A 312 -4.30 -13.05 11.55
N PRO A 313 -5.54 -12.52 11.61
CA PRO A 313 -6.52 -12.87 12.63
C PRO A 313 -7.17 -14.22 12.30
N HIS A 314 -6.35 -15.24 12.03
CA HIS A 314 -6.82 -16.59 11.72
C HIS A 314 -7.49 -17.21 12.96
N PRO A 315 -8.51 -18.08 12.82
CA PRO A 315 -9.19 -18.70 13.95
C PRO A 315 -8.28 -19.36 15.00
N GLY A 316 -7.09 -19.81 14.60
CA GLY A 316 -6.11 -20.40 15.51
C GLY A 316 -5.50 -19.43 16.53
N ASN A 317 -5.53 -18.12 16.25
CA ASN A 317 -4.96 -17.06 17.06
C ASN A 317 -6.02 -16.24 17.82
N ILE A 318 -7.28 -16.66 17.73
CA ILE A 318 -8.43 -16.02 18.38
C ILE A 318 -9.05 -17.00 19.37
N LEU A 319 -9.07 -16.60 20.64
CA LEU A 319 -9.84 -17.28 21.68
C LEU A 319 -11.06 -16.44 22.08
N VAL A 320 -12.09 -17.12 22.57
CA VAL A 320 -13.26 -16.51 23.19
C VAL A 320 -13.33 -16.98 24.64
N GLU A 321 -13.27 -16.04 25.56
CA GLU A 321 -13.35 -16.30 26.99
C GLU A 321 -14.81 -16.60 27.40
N PRO A 322 -15.07 -17.25 28.56
CA PRO A 322 -16.43 -17.54 29.03
C PRO A 322 -17.39 -16.34 29.12
N GLY A 323 -16.86 -15.11 29.22
CA GLY A 323 -17.63 -13.87 29.22
C GLY A 323 -17.94 -13.30 27.82
N GLY A 324 -17.50 -13.95 26.75
CA GLY A 324 -17.62 -13.44 25.37
C GLY A 324 -16.52 -12.47 24.95
N THR A 325 -15.54 -12.16 25.81
CA THR A 325 -14.37 -11.37 25.45
C THR A 325 -13.53 -12.10 24.41
N ILE A 326 -13.11 -11.38 23.36
CA ILE A 326 -12.28 -11.92 22.30
C ILE A 326 -10.82 -11.66 22.64
N ALA A 327 -10.02 -12.72 22.69
CA ALA A 327 -8.59 -12.63 22.95
C ALA A 327 -7.76 -12.87 21.69
N LEU A 328 -6.81 -11.98 21.42
CA LEU A 328 -5.86 -12.09 20.30
C LEU A 328 -4.48 -12.50 20.82
N LEU A 329 -3.92 -13.59 20.27
CA LEU A 329 -2.72 -14.23 20.83
C LEU A 329 -1.42 -13.96 20.06
N ASP A 330 -1.48 -13.70 18.76
CA ASP A 330 -0.30 -13.67 17.87
C ASP A 330 -0.20 -12.34 17.15
N PHE A 331 0.95 -11.67 17.28
CA PHE A 331 1.20 -10.35 16.68
C PHE A 331 2.40 -10.36 15.71
N GLY A 332 2.82 -11.55 15.23
CA GLY A 332 3.93 -11.69 14.26
C GLY A 332 3.66 -10.95 12.94
N LEU A 333 2.39 -10.95 12.50
CA LEU A 333 1.92 -10.24 11.31
C LEU A 333 1.05 -9.02 11.65
N ALA A 334 1.49 -8.16 12.56
CA ALA A 334 0.79 -6.91 12.90
C ALA A 334 1.60 -5.64 12.54
N GLY A 335 0.90 -4.51 12.38
CA GLY A 335 1.53 -3.25 11.99
C GLY A 335 0.65 -2.02 12.16
N HIS A 336 1.23 -0.86 11.83
CA HIS A 336 0.56 0.43 11.85
C HIS A 336 0.35 0.94 10.42
N LEU A 337 -0.85 1.47 10.17
CA LEU A 337 -1.24 2.13 8.94
C LEU A 337 -1.05 3.63 9.10
N ARG A 338 -0.33 4.24 8.16
CA ARG A 338 -0.20 5.71 8.14
C ARG A 338 -1.57 6.35 7.94
N PRO A 339 -1.84 7.54 8.50
CA PRO A 339 -3.13 8.23 8.35
C PRO A 339 -3.55 8.43 6.89
N GLU A 340 -2.59 8.63 5.98
CA GLU A 340 -2.84 8.77 4.55
C GLU A 340 -3.37 7.45 3.94
N VAL A 341 -2.80 6.33 4.36
CA VAL A 341 -3.25 5.00 3.92
C VAL A 341 -4.67 4.74 4.40
N VAL A 342 -4.96 5.00 5.69
CA VAL A 342 -6.33 4.86 6.22
C VAL A 342 -7.32 5.73 5.46
N ARG A 343 -6.91 6.95 5.07
CA ARG A 343 -7.73 7.86 4.28
C ARG A 343 -8.03 7.30 2.88
N GLU A 344 -7.03 6.83 2.14
CA GLU A 344 -7.28 6.25 0.82
C GLU A 344 -8.10 4.95 0.90
N LEU A 345 -7.88 4.12 1.92
CA LEU A 345 -8.72 2.95 2.18
C LEU A 345 -10.18 3.33 2.44
N SER A 346 -10.40 4.41 3.20
CA SER A 346 -11.73 4.96 3.42
C SER A 346 -12.38 5.36 2.10
N ARG A 347 -11.63 6.01 1.20
CA ARG A 347 -12.11 6.42 -0.13
C ARG A 347 -12.40 5.25 -1.05
N ILE A 348 -11.60 4.18 -1.00
CA ILE A 348 -11.90 2.94 -1.74
C ILE A 348 -13.24 2.38 -1.25
N LEU A 349 -13.40 2.22 0.06
CA LEU A 349 -14.63 1.67 0.64
C LEU A 349 -15.85 2.55 0.31
N THR A 350 -15.71 3.86 0.39
CA THR A 350 -16.81 4.79 0.07
C THR A 350 -17.08 4.89 -1.42
N GLY A 351 -16.06 4.75 -2.26
CA GLY A 351 -16.19 4.72 -3.72
C GLY A 351 -16.97 3.48 -4.18
N VAL A 352 -16.68 2.32 -3.58
CA VAL A 352 -17.46 1.08 -3.81
C VAL A 352 -18.91 1.26 -3.37
N ILE A 353 -19.15 1.81 -2.17
CA ILE A 353 -20.52 2.04 -1.65
C ILE A 353 -21.29 3.08 -2.51
N ARG A 354 -20.62 4.16 -2.93
CA ARG A 354 -21.21 5.27 -3.72
C ARG A 354 -21.24 5.02 -5.21
N ARG A 355 -20.63 3.93 -5.68
CA ARG A 355 -20.67 3.52 -7.08
C ARG A 355 -19.88 4.50 -7.95
N ASP A 356 -18.71 4.91 -7.44
CA ASP A 356 -17.81 5.91 -8.01
C ASP A 356 -16.45 5.24 -8.35
N PRO A 357 -16.33 4.58 -9.53
CA PRO A 357 -15.10 3.91 -9.95
C PRO A 357 -13.91 4.88 -10.03
N GLU A 358 -14.18 6.12 -10.44
CA GLU A 358 -13.20 7.19 -10.52
C GLU A 358 -12.61 7.56 -9.16
N GLN A 359 -13.41 7.53 -8.09
CA GLN A 359 -12.90 7.68 -6.73
C GLN A 359 -12.04 6.50 -6.29
N VAL A 360 -12.44 5.27 -6.63
CA VAL A 360 -11.64 4.08 -6.34
C VAL A 360 -10.29 4.16 -7.05
N ILE A 361 -10.27 4.54 -8.33
CA ILE A 361 -9.03 4.73 -9.11
C ILE A 361 -8.16 5.82 -8.47
N ARG A 362 -8.71 6.99 -8.17
CA ARG A 362 -7.95 8.08 -7.51
C ARG A 362 -7.35 7.64 -6.18
N ALA A 363 -8.08 6.85 -5.39
CA ALA A 363 -7.60 6.35 -4.11
C ALA A 363 -6.50 5.28 -4.27
N LEU A 364 -6.64 4.37 -5.23
CA LEU A 364 -5.59 3.41 -5.59
C LEU A 364 -4.31 4.14 -6.07
N LEU A 365 -4.46 5.21 -6.86
CA LEU A 365 -3.33 6.07 -7.25
C LEU A 365 -2.71 6.79 -6.05
N GLY A 366 -3.52 7.28 -5.11
CA GLY A 366 -3.09 7.92 -3.88
C GLY A 366 -2.26 7.01 -2.96
N LEU A 367 -2.47 5.69 -3.04
CA LEU A 367 -1.67 4.68 -2.35
C LEU A 367 -0.30 4.40 -3.00
N GLY A 368 0.01 5.05 -4.15
CA GLY A 368 1.26 4.86 -4.87
C GLY A 368 1.35 3.54 -5.63
N ILE A 369 0.20 2.93 -5.94
CA ILE A 369 0.09 1.58 -6.53
C ILE A 369 0.46 1.57 -8.03
N ALA A 370 0.32 2.70 -8.71
CA ALA A 370 0.54 2.81 -10.15
C ALA A 370 1.95 3.33 -10.52
N ARG A 371 2.54 2.70 -11.54
CA ARG A 371 3.72 3.24 -12.24
C ARG A 371 3.32 4.36 -13.20
N ALA A 372 4.28 5.19 -13.60
CA ALA A 372 4.08 6.30 -14.54
C ALA A 372 3.57 5.86 -15.92
N GLU A 373 3.73 4.58 -16.28
CA GLU A 373 3.42 3.98 -17.59
C GLU A 373 2.08 3.21 -17.61
N LEU A 374 1.26 3.33 -16.56
CA LEU A 374 -0.02 2.65 -16.47
C LEU A 374 -1.01 3.12 -17.56
N ASP A 375 -1.62 2.18 -18.30
CA ASP A 375 -2.81 2.46 -19.11
C ASP A 375 -4.02 2.68 -18.20
N ARG A 376 -4.22 3.95 -17.81
CA ARG A 376 -5.31 4.36 -16.92
C ARG A 376 -6.69 4.03 -17.48
N LYS A 377 -6.85 4.05 -18.80
CA LYS A 377 -8.14 3.78 -19.43
C LYS A 377 -8.48 2.30 -19.32
N ALA A 378 -7.54 1.43 -19.67
CA ALA A 378 -7.74 -0.01 -19.52
C ALA A 378 -7.99 -0.42 -18.05
N LEU A 379 -7.31 0.20 -17.08
CA LEU A 379 -7.59 -0.04 -15.67
C LEU A 379 -8.99 0.44 -15.26
N ALA A 380 -9.45 1.58 -15.78
CA ALA A 380 -10.77 2.11 -15.50
C ALA A 380 -11.87 1.21 -16.06
N ASP A 381 -11.71 0.74 -17.30
CA ASP A 381 -12.66 -0.16 -17.96
C ASP A 381 -12.78 -1.50 -17.19
N ASP A 382 -11.65 -2.09 -16.77
CA ASP A 382 -11.65 -3.33 -15.95
C ASP A 382 -12.33 -3.13 -14.58
N LEU A 383 -12.12 -1.99 -13.92
CA LEU A 383 -12.75 -1.67 -12.63
C LEU A 383 -14.25 -1.38 -12.76
N GLU A 384 -14.66 -0.70 -13.82
CA GLU A 384 -16.06 -0.46 -14.14
C GLU A 384 -16.79 -1.78 -14.42
N GLU A 385 -16.14 -2.74 -15.09
CA GLU A 385 -16.67 -4.09 -15.28
C GLU A 385 -16.91 -4.81 -13.95
N ILE A 386 -15.95 -4.77 -13.01
CA ILE A 386 -16.13 -5.38 -11.67
C ILE A 386 -17.32 -4.75 -10.94
N ILE A 387 -17.35 -3.41 -10.88
CA ILE A 387 -18.38 -2.67 -10.14
C ILE A 387 -19.76 -2.89 -10.76
N SER A 388 -19.85 -2.97 -12.09
CA SER A 388 -21.10 -3.22 -12.80
C SER A 388 -21.54 -4.69 -12.77
N ARG A 389 -20.63 -5.66 -12.69
CA ARG A 389 -20.96 -7.10 -12.58
C ARG A 389 -21.57 -7.46 -11.23
N HIS A 390 -21.11 -6.80 -10.17
CA HIS A 390 -21.65 -6.98 -8.81
C HIS A 390 -22.87 -6.09 -8.55
N TRP A 391 -23.41 -5.47 -9.61
CA TRP A 391 -24.56 -4.60 -9.55
C TRP A 391 -25.89 -5.36 -9.67
N GLY A 392 -26.88 -4.94 -8.87
CA GLY A 392 -28.22 -5.54 -8.83
C GLY A 392 -28.39 -6.61 -7.76
N GLN A 393 -27.29 -6.99 -7.11
CA GLN A 393 -27.27 -7.82 -5.92
C GLN A 393 -27.44 -6.96 -4.67
N GLU A 394 -28.13 -7.48 -3.64
CA GLU A 394 -28.14 -6.82 -2.35
C GLU A 394 -26.72 -6.86 -1.76
N LEU A 395 -26.34 -5.88 -0.92
CA LEU A 395 -25.04 -5.89 -0.24
C LEU A 395 -24.78 -7.23 0.48
N ALA A 396 -25.85 -7.90 0.92
CA ALA A 396 -25.89 -9.24 1.48
C ALA A 396 -25.25 -10.32 0.60
N ASP A 397 -25.38 -10.22 -0.72
CA ASP A 397 -24.94 -11.24 -1.70
C ASP A 397 -23.50 -11.02 -2.18
N ILE A 398 -22.92 -9.84 -1.93
CA ILE A 398 -21.56 -9.50 -2.37
C ILE A 398 -20.54 -10.06 -1.36
N SER A 399 -19.71 -11.01 -1.83
CA SER A 399 -18.59 -11.51 -1.02
C SER A 399 -17.36 -10.61 -1.14
N PHE A 400 -16.81 -10.21 0.01
CA PHE A 400 -15.56 -9.44 0.07
C PHE A 400 -14.40 -10.22 -0.58
N THR A 401 -14.34 -11.52 -0.34
CA THR A 401 -13.35 -12.44 -0.92
C THR A 401 -13.44 -12.53 -2.44
N MET A 402 -14.65 -12.46 -3.02
CA MET A 402 -14.85 -12.47 -4.48
C MET A 402 -14.32 -11.17 -5.11
N LEU A 403 -14.80 -10.02 -4.64
CA LEU A 403 -14.35 -8.70 -5.11
C LEU A 403 -12.83 -8.52 -4.94
N LEU A 404 -12.31 -9.01 -3.82
CA LEU A 404 -10.88 -9.03 -3.55
C LEU A 404 -10.11 -9.83 -4.60
N GLY A 405 -10.59 -11.04 -4.93
CA GLY A 405 -9.97 -11.89 -5.94
C GLY A 405 -9.88 -11.21 -7.30
N GLU A 406 -10.97 -10.58 -7.73
CA GLU A 406 -11.02 -9.86 -9.01
C GLU A 406 -10.13 -8.60 -8.98
N THR A 407 -10.11 -7.86 -7.87
CA THR A 407 -9.24 -6.68 -7.70
C THR A 407 -7.76 -7.06 -7.74
N LEU A 408 -7.39 -8.18 -7.11
CA LEU A 408 -6.02 -8.70 -7.15
C LEU A 408 -5.63 -9.21 -8.55
N GLU A 409 -6.58 -9.75 -9.30
CA GLU A 409 -6.36 -10.18 -10.68
C GLU A 409 -6.08 -8.99 -11.61
N ILE A 410 -6.86 -7.90 -11.48
CA ILE A 410 -6.56 -6.63 -12.14
C ILE A 410 -5.18 -6.14 -11.75
N ALA A 411 -4.86 -6.13 -10.44
CA ALA A 411 -3.57 -5.66 -9.97
C ALA A 411 -2.39 -6.46 -10.57
N TYR A 412 -2.54 -7.79 -10.65
CA TYR A 412 -1.54 -8.66 -11.28
C TYR A 412 -1.43 -8.40 -12.79
N ARG A 413 -2.55 -8.29 -13.51
CA ARG A 413 -2.63 -8.06 -14.96
C ARG A 413 -2.03 -6.71 -15.37
N HIS A 414 -2.28 -5.67 -14.58
CA HIS A 414 -1.78 -4.32 -14.79
C HIS A 414 -0.41 -4.06 -14.13
N HIS A 415 0.22 -5.10 -13.59
CA HIS A 415 1.56 -5.03 -12.96
C HIS A 415 1.65 -3.98 -11.85
N LEU A 416 0.56 -3.82 -11.10
CA LEU A 416 0.46 -2.91 -9.98
C LEU A 416 1.29 -3.43 -8.80
N ARG A 417 2.10 -2.54 -8.20
CA ARG A 417 2.82 -2.88 -6.97
C ARG A 417 1.94 -2.54 -5.77
N LEU A 418 1.41 -3.55 -5.12
CA LEU A 418 0.56 -3.38 -3.95
C LEU A 418 1.45 -3.17 -2.70
N PRO A 419 1.24 -2.10 -1.91
CA PRO A 419 1.88 -1.94 -0.61
C PRO A 419 1.55 -3.12 0.31
N ARG A 420 2.51 -3.53 1.14
CA ARG A 420 2.33 -4.61 2.11
C ARG A 420 1.13 -4.35 3.03
N GLU A 421 0.93 -3.10 3.43
CA GLU A 421 -0.15 -2.66 4.30
C GLU A 421 -1.54 -2.97 3.72
N LEU A 422 -1.71 -2.81 2.40
CA LEU A 422 -2.95 -3.13 1.71
C LEU A 422 -3.19 -4.65 1.71
N ILE A 423 -2.13 -5.45 1.55
CA ILE A 423 -2.25 -6.90 1.62
C ILE A 423 -2.60 -7.39 3.02
N LEU A 424 -1.99 -6.81 4.07
CA LEU A 424 -2.36 -7.14 5.46
C LEU A 424 -3.82 -6.80 5.73
N LEU A 425 -4.31 -5.67 5.21
CA LEU A 425 -5.72 -5.30 5.32
C LEU A 425 -6.62 -6.32 4.61
N ILE A 426 -6.27 -6.66 3.39
CA ILE A 426 -6.95 -7.66 2.56
C ILE A 426 -7.06 -8.99 3.32
N LYS A 427 -5.95 -9.46 3.93
CA LYS A 427 -5.94 -10.68 4.73
C LYS A 427 -6.80 -10.54 6.00
N ALA A 428 -6.74 -9.40 6.68
CA ALA A 428 -7.56 -9.14 7.86
C ALA A 428 -9.06 -9.17 7.54
N LEU A 429 -9.48 -8.54 6.45
CA LEU A 429 -10.88 -8.48 6.01
C LEU A 429 -11.36 -9.82 5.44
N GLY A 430 -10.51 -10.57 4.72
CA GLY A 430 -10.83 -11.92 4.28
C GLY A 430 -10.97 -12.90 5.44
N ALA A 431 -10.07 -12.83 6.43
CA ALA A 431 -10.16 -13.61 7.65
C ALA A 431 -11.43 -13.24 8.45
N LEU A 432 -11.79 -11.95 8.48
CA LEU A 432 -13.03 -11.49 9.09
C LEU A 432 -14.27 -12.12 8.44
N GLU A 433 -14.37 -12.09 7.10
CA GLU A 433 -15.49 -12.72 6.39
C GLU A 433 -15.51 -14.25 6.61
N GLY A 434 -14.35 -14.89 6.58
CA GLY A 434 -14.22 -16.34 6.78
C GLY A 434 -14.65 -16.78 8.19
N VAL A 435 -14.11 -16.14 9.23
CA VAL A 435 -14.50 -16.41 10.63
C VAL A 435 -15.96 -16.02 10.87
N GLY A 436 -16.39 -14.86 10.36
CA GLY A 436 -17.75 -14.37 10.50
C GLY A 436 -18.78 -15.35 9.96
N ARG A 437 -18.56 -15.89 8.74
CA ARG A 437 -19.45 -16.90 8.14
C ARG A 437 -19.42 -18.26 8.81
N GLN A 438 -18.30 -18.63 9.44
CA GLN A 438 -18.24 -19.86 10.25
C GLN A 438 -19.12 -19.75 11.51
N LEU A 439 -19.19 -18.56 12.11
CA LEU A 439 -19.97 -18.30 13.32
C LEU A 439 -21.44 -17.98 13.02
N ASP A 440 -21.70 -17.23 11.96
CA ASP A 440 -23.01 -16.79 11.51
C ASP A 440 -23.10 -16.93 9.98
N PRO A 441 -23.82 -17.92 9.44
CA PRO A 441 -23.92 -18.13 7.99
C PRO A 441 -24.49 -16.93 7.22
N GLU A 442 -25.27 -16.07 7.89
CA GLU A 442 -25.85 -14.84 7.31
C GLU A 442 -24.89 -13.64 7.43
N PHE A 443 -23.67 -13.84 7.94
CA PHE A 443 -22.71 -12.77 8.16
C PHE A 443 -22.28 -12.08 6.87
N ASN A 444 -22.40 -10.76 6.85
CA ASN A 444 -21.95 -9.91 5.76
C ASN A 444 -20.92 -8.87 6.23
N ALA A 445 -19.68 -8.99 5.74
CA ALA A 445 -18.58 -8.09 6.11
C ALA A 445 -18.77 -6.66 5.60
N PHE A 446 -19.43 -6.46 4.45
CA PHE A 446 -19.70 -5.13 3.90
C PHE A 446 -20.71 -4.35 4.74
N GLU A 447 -21.78 -4.99 5.19
CA GLU A 447 -22.75 -4.39 6.11
C GLU A 447 -22.08 -3.93 7.40
N MET A 448 -21.17 -4.74 7.95
CA MET A 448 -20.40 -4.36 9.14
C MET A 448 -19.45 -3.18 8.89
N ALA A 449 -18.88 -3.05 7.69
CA ALA A 449 -17.97 -1.97 7.32
C ALA A 449 -18.68 -0.64 6.97
N ALA A 450 -19.94 -0.69 6.52
CA ALA A 450 -20.68 0.49 6.07
C ALA A 450 -20.80 1.62 7.11
N PRO A 451 -21.07 1.36 8.42
CA PRO A 451 -21.08 2.39 9.44
C PRO A 451 -19.72 3.10 9.61
N PHE A 452 -18.62 2.35 9.51
CA PHE A 452 -17.27 2.91 9.59
C PHE A 452 -17.01 3.83 8.39
N ALA A 453 -17.33 3.37 7.18
CA ALA A 453 -17.28 4.18 5.96
C ALA A 453 -18.08 5.49 6.11
N ARG A 454 -19.31 5.41 6.64
CA ARG A 454 -20.17 6.58 6.87
C ARG A 454 -19.57 7.56 7.89
N ARG A 455 -19.02 7.08 9.00
CA ARG A 455 -18.34 7.94 10.00
C ARG A 455 -17.12 8.64 9.39
N LEU A 456 -16.35 7.93 8.56
CA LEU A 456 -15.17 8.47 7.88
C LEU A 456 -15.56 9.56 6.87
N LEU A 457 -16.63 9.35 6.10
CA LEU A 457 -17.20 10.36 5.20
C LEU A 457 -17.61 11.64 5.95
N LEU A 458 -18.28 11.49 7.09
CA LEU A 458 -18.70 12.63 7.90
C LEU A 458 -17.50 13.40 8.45
N ARG A 459 -16.45 12.70 8.89
CA ARG A 459 -15.21 13.27 9.40
C ARG A 459 -14.42 14.01 8.32
N GLU A 460 -14.29 13.42 7.12
CA GLU A 460 -13.67 14.11 5.97
C GLU A 460 -14.47 15.36 5.57
N ALA A 461 -15.81 15.27 5.56
CA ALA A 461 -16.67 16.42 5.26
C ALA A 461 -16.54 17.54 6.31
N THR A 462 -16.42 17.20 7.60
CA THR A 462 -16.22 18.20 8.67
C THR A 462 -14.83 18.83 8.59
N VAL A 463 -13.77 18.03 8.41
CA VAL A 463 -12.41 18.56 8.26
C VAL A 463 -12.29 19.41 7.00
N GLY A 464 -12.95 19.04 5.90
CA GLY A 464 -13.03 19.85 4.69
C GLY A 464 -13.86 21.13 4.85
N LEU A 465 -14.85 21.14 5.74
CA LEU A 465 -15.60 22.35 6.10
C LEU A 465 -14.73 23.28 6.97
N VAL A 466 -14.09 22.74 8.01
CA VAL A 466 -13.20 23.47 8.91
C VAL A 466 -11.97 24.00 8.18
N GLY A 467 -11.38 23.21 7.28
CA GLY A 467 -10.27 23.64 6.43
C GLY A 467 -10.64 24.83 5.54
N ARG A 468 -11.81 24.76 4.88
CA ARG A 468 -12.36 25.90 4.11
C ARG A 468 -12.64 27.12 4.98
N VAL A 469 -13.22 26.94 6.17
CA VAL A 469 -13.45 28.03 7.13
C VAL A 469 -12.14 28.62 7.64
N VAL A 470 -11.08 27.82 7.87
CA VAL A 470 -9.75 28.28 8.29
C VAL A 470 -9.02 29.02 7.17
N GLU A 471 -9.21 28.58 5.93
CA GLU A 471 -8.63 29.20 4.74
C GLU A 471 -9.34 30.54 4.43
N GLU A 472 -10.68 30.57 4.49
CA GLU A 472 -11.50 31.78 4.41
C GLU A 472 -11.22 32.74 5.58
N THR A 473 -11.04 32.25 6.82
CA THR A 473 -10.66 33.11 7.95
C THR A 473 -9.20 33.54 7.91
N ARG A 474 -8.28 32.82 7.26
CA ARG A 474 -6.92 33.32 6.98
C ARG A 474 -6.91 34.39 5.91
N GLU A 475 -7.76 34.29 4.88
CA GLU A 475 -7.95 35.37 3.90
C GLU A 475 -8.58 36.61 4.57
N VAL A 476 -9.56 36.44 5.45
CA VAL A 476 -10.17 37.56 6.20
C VAL A 476 -9.24 38.13 7.28
N ALA A 477 -8.51 37.30 8.03
CA ALA A 477 -7.55 37.73 9.05
C ALA A 477 -6.29 38.35 8.44
N GLY A 478 -5.84 37.89 7.27
CA GLY A 478 -4.80 38.52 6.46
C GLY A 478 -5.21 39.91 5.94
N THR A 479 -6.51 40.16 5.82
CA THR A 479 -7.07 41.46 5.43
C THR A 479 -7.23 42.42 6.63
N LEU A 480 -7.45 41.89 7.84
CA LEU A 480 -7.61 42.66 9.08
C LEU A 480 -6.28 42.93 9.84
N SER A 481 -5.22 42.16 9.60
CA SER A 481 -3.93 42.33 10.31
C SER A 481 -3.11 43.55 9.85
N GLY A 482 -3.56 44.31 8.85
CA GLY A 482 -2.98 45.59 8.42
C GLY A 482 -3.81 46.84 8.79
N TRP A 483 -4.87 46.68 9.59
CA TRP A 483 -5.79 47.78 9.91
C TRP A 483 -5.24 48.88 10.83
N PRO A 484 -4.24 48.66 11.71
CA PRO A 484 -3.66 49.77 12.48
C PRO A 484 -2.79 50.70 11.62
N GLU A 485 -1.89 50.15 10.79
CA GLU A 485 -0.91 50.96 10.03
C GLU A 485 -1.52 51.73 8.85
N LYS A 486 -2.62 51.23 8.27
CA LYS A 486 -3.29 51.91 7.14
C LYS A 486 -4.25 53.01 7.57
N LEU A 487 -4.77 52.98 8.81
CA LEU A 487 -5.63 54.05 9.33
C LEU A 487 -4.81 55.31 9.62
N ASP A 488 -3.62 55.15 10.21
CA ASP A 488 -2.71 56.27 10.50
C ASP A 488 -2.24 56.96 9.20
N GLN A 489 -1.97 56.19 8.13
CA GLN A 489 -1.62 56.76 6.82
C GLN A 489 -2.77 57.51 6.13
N ILE A 490 -4.03 57.09 6.34
CA ILE A 490 -5.20 57.77 5.78
C ILE A 490 -5.49 59.07 6.54
N LEU A 491 -5.30 59.06 7.87
CA LEU A 491 -5.46 60.25 8.71
C LEU A 491 -4.36 61.29 8.47
N ASP A 492 -3.11 60.86 8.28
CA ASP A 492 -1.98 61.74 7.91
C ASP A 492 -2.12 62.33 6.50
N GLN A 493 -2.67 61.56 5.55
CA GLN A 493 -2.91 62.05 4.19
C GLN A 493 -4.11 63.02 4.10
N LEU A 494 -5.11 62.89 5.00
CA LEU A 494 -6.22 63.85 5.13
C LEU A 494 -5.78 65.15 5.81
N ALA A 495 -4.85 65.08 6.78
CA ALA A 495 -4.28 66.26 7.45
C ALA A 495 -3.30 67.05 6.56
N GLY A 496 -2.67 66.41 5.57
CA GLY A 496 -1.62 67.00 4.72
C GLY A 496 -2.06 67.78 3.48
N GLY A 497 -3.37 67.89 3.20
CA GLY A 497 -3.92 68.79 2.18
C GLY A 497 -3.46 68.57 0.72
N ARG A 498 -2.92 67.40 0.37
CA ARG A 498 -2.45 67.08 -0.99
C ARG A 498 -2.88 65.68 -1.42
N LEU A 499 -4.13 65.56 -1.82
CA LEU A 499 -4.60 64.42 -2.61
C LEU A 499 -4.23 64.64 -4.09
N THR A 500 -3.04 64.20 -4.49
CA THR A 500 -2.82 63.83 -5.90
C THR A 500 -3.30 62.40 -6.10
N VAL A 501 -4.54 62.27 -6.55
CA VAL A 501 -5.15 60.98 -6.89
C VAL A 501 -4.47 60.45 -8.15
N ARG A 502 -3.60 59.45 -7.98
CA ARG A 502 -3.04 58.67 -9.08
C ARG A 502 -3.83 57.36 -9.16
N PHE A 503 -4.80 57.29 -10.06
CA PHE A 503 -5.50 56.04 -10.36
C PHE A 503 -4.58 55.14 -11.20
N GLU A 504 -4.06 54.08 -10.60
CA GLU A 504 -3.64 52.88 -11.34
C GLU A 504 -4.79 51.87 -11.32
N HIS A 505 -5.54 51.81 -12.42
CA HIS A 505 -6.64 50.88 -12.58
C HIS A 505 -6.12 49.54 -13.13
N ARG A 506 -6.08 48.51 -12.29
CA ARG A 506 -5.85 47.11 -12.72
C ARG A 506 -7.15 46.55 -13.30
N GLY A 507 -7.34 46.79 -14.60
CA GLY A 507 -8.47 46.24 -15.36
C GLY A 507 -8.30 46.32 -16.87
N LEU A 508 -7.08 46.59 -17.36
CA LEU A 508 -6.87 46.91 -18.78
C LEU A 508 -6.51 45.73 -19.68
N GLU A 509 -6.04 44.60 -19.13
CA GLU A 509 -5.65 43.44 -19.97
C GLU A 509 -6.86 42.76 -20.64
N GLU A 510 -8.01 42.74 -19.95
CA GLU A 510 -9.25 42.19 -20.50
C GLU A 510 -9.92 43.18 -21.49
N THR A 511 -9.84 44.49 -21.20
CA THR A 511 -10.31 45.52 -22.14
C THR A 511 -9.43 45.67 -23.37
N GLU A 512 -8.11 45.42 -23.28
CA GLU A 512 -7.22 45.41 -24.46
C GLU A 512 -7.56 44.26 -25.39
N ARG A 513 -7.89 43.07 -24.86
CA ARG A 513 -8.32 41.92 -25.66
C ARG A 513 -9.66 42.19 -26.34
N VAL A 514 -10.63 42.76 -25.62
CA VAL A 514 -11.94 43.12 -26.18
C VAL A 514 -11.81 44.27 -27.19
N ALA A 515 -11.02 45.30 -26.90
CA ALA A 515 -10.77 46.42 -27.82
C ALA A 515 -10.02 45.98 -29.08
N ALA A 516 -9.05 45.07 -28.98
CA ALA A 516 -8.36 44.51 -30.13
C ALA A 516 -9.29 43.63 -30.99
N GLU A 517 -10.19 42.85 -30.37
CA GLU A 517 -11.20 42.05 -31.07
C GLU A 517 -12.23 42.93 -31.78
N VAL A 518 -12.73 43.97 -31.11
CA VAL A 518 -13.65 44.97 -31.70
C VAL A 518 -12.94 45.74 -32.82
N GLY A 519 -11.69 46.15 -32.63
CA GLY A 519 -10.89 46.83 -33.64
C GLY A 519 -10.66 45.97 -34.90
N ARG A 520 -10.39 44.67 -34.73
CA ARG A 520 -10.27 43.72 -35.85
C ARG A 520 -11.58 43.58 -36.63
N ARG A 521 -12.72 43.44 -35.93
CA ARG A 521 -14.04 43.32 -36.58
C ARG A 521 -14.45 44.61 -37.29
N MET A 522 -14.16 45.77 -36.69
CA MET A 522 -14.47 47.07 -37.28
C MET A 522 -13.61 47.33 -38.53
N ASN A 523 -12.31 47.00 -38.50
CA ASN A 523 -11.45 47.10 -39.68
C ASN A 523 -11.90 46.17 -40.82
N ALA A 524 -12.33 44.93 -40.50
CA ALA A 524 -12.87 44.02 -41.49
C ALA A 524 -14.18 44.54 -42.13
N ALA A 525 -15.07 45.13 -41.32
CA ALA A 525 -16.31 45.74 -41.81
C ALA A 525 -16.05 46.97 -42.70
N ILE A 526 -15.08 47.82 -42.34
CA ILE A 526 -14.68 48.97 -43.15
C ILE A 526 -14.08 48.52 -44.50
N LEU A 527 -13.22 47.50 -44.49
CA LEU A 527 -12.66 46.93 -45.72
C LEU A 527 -13.75 46.33 -46.62
N ALA A 528 -14.70 45.59 -46.05
CA ALA A 528 -15.82 45.04 -46.80
C ALA A 528 -16.71 46.14 -47.41
N ALA A 529 -17.01 47.20 -46.66
CA ALA A 529 -17.75 48.35 -47.17
C ALA A 529 -17.00 49.08 -48.30
N ALA A 530 -15.69 49.28 -48.15
CA ALA A 530 -14.85 49.90 -49.17
C ALA A 530 -14.80 49.05 -50.46
N LEU A 531 -14.71 47.73 -50.33
CA LEU A 531 -14.75 46.81 -51.47
C LEU A 531 -16.12 46.81 -52.17
N LEU A 532 -17.22 46.87 -51.41
CA LEU A 532 -18.57 46.96 -51.98
C LEU A 532 -18.79 48.29 -52.72
N ILE A 533 -18.32 49.40 -52.18
CA ILE A 533 -18.38 50.71 -52.84
C ILE A 533 -17.52 50.71 -54.11
N ALA A 534 -16.30 50.17 -54.05
CA ALA A 534 -15.42 50.04 -55.21
C ALA A 534 -16.01 49.13 -56.30
N ALA A 535 -16.66 48.03 -55.91
CA ALA A 535 -17.36 47.15 -56.84
C ALA A 535 -18.57 47.85 -57.48
N GLY A 536 -19.33 48.63 -56.71
CA GLY A 536 -20.46 49.41 -57.19
C GLY A 536 -20.06 50.48 -58.21
N THR A 537 -19.02 51.25 -57.92
CA THR A 537 -18.51 52.28 -58.84
C THR A 537 -17.84 51.69 -60.08
N GLY A 538 -17.17 50.54 -59.95
CA GLY A 538 -16.64 49.79 -61.09
C GLY A 538 -17.74 49.29 -62.04
N LEU A 539 -18.88 48.85 -61.49
CA LEU A 539 -20.02 48.38 -62.27
C LEU A 539 -20.71 49.53 -63.04
N GLU A 540 -20.77 50.73 -62.46
CA GLU A 540 -21.27 51.93 -63.15
C GLU A 540 -20.31 52.42 -64.23
N ALA A 541 -18.99 52.34 -64.00
CA ALA A 541 -17.98 52.71 -64.99
C ALA A 541 -18.00 51.80 -66.24
N TRP A 542 -18.47 50.56 -66.11
CA TRP A 542 -18.57 49.62 -67.24
C TRP A 542 -19.79 49.91 -68.16
N ARG A 543 -20.78 50.67 -67.70
CA ARG A 543 -22.07 50.86 -68.42
C ARG A 543 -22.13 52.01 -69.44
N GLY A 544 -21.03 52.69 -69.81
CA GLY A 544 -21.09 53.66 -70.91
C GLY A 544 -19.77 54.36 -71.32
N PRO A 545 -19.40 54.46 -72.61
CA PRO A 545 -18.13 55.05 -73.04
C PRO A 545 -18.03 56.59 -72.98
N ALA A 546 -19.13 57.32 -72.78
CA ALA A 546 -19.18 58.78 -73.02
C ALA A 546 -19.10 59.67 -71.76
N ARG A 547 -18.97 59.10 -70.56
CA ARG A 547 -18.81 59.85 -69.29
C ARG A 547 -17.44 59.66 -68.62
N THR A 548 -16.49 59.05 -69.31
CA THR A 548 -15.23 58.56 -68.73
C THR A 548 -14.18 59.64 -68.49
N LEU A 549 -14.16 60.76 -69.23
CA LEU A 549 -13.12 61.78 -69.06
C LEU A 549 -13.39 62.80 -67.94
N ALA A 550 -14.65 63.17 -67.67
CA ALA A 550 -15.00 64.10 -66.59
C ALA A 550 -15.05 63.43 -65.22
N VAL A 551 -15.43 62.14 -65.16
CA VAL A 551 -15.49 61.38 -63.90
C VAL A 551 -14.09 60.87 -63.49
N ALA A 552 -13.21 60.56 -64.45
CA ALA A 552 -11.84 60.14 -64.15
C ALA A 552 -11.01 61.26 -63.45
N GLY A 553 -11.20 62.53 -63.81
CA GLY A 553 -10.46 63.65 -63.21
C GLY A 553 -10.78 63.90 -61.73
N ALA A 554 -12.01 63.59 -61.29
CA ALA A 554 -12.44 63.78 -59.90
C ALA A 554 -12.34 62.49 -59.05
N GLN A 555 -12.41 61.31 -59.67
CA GLN A 555 -12.39 60.04 -58.93
C GLN A 555 -10.98 59.50 -58.63
N ILE A 556 -9.98 59.82 -59.43
CA ILE A 556 -8.58 59.46 -59.15
C ILE A 556 -8.10 60.07 -57.82
N PRO A 557 -8.24 61.38 -57.54
CA PRO A 557 -7.83 61.92 -56.25
C PRO A 557 -8.64 61.32 -55.08
N LEU A 558 -9.91 60.99 -55.28
CA LEU A 558 -10.74 60.35 -54.24
C LEU A 558 -10.26 58.93 -53.91
N THR A 559 -9.92 58.12 -54.91
CA THR A 559 -9.39 56.77 -54.69
C THR A 559 -7.99 56.79 -54.08
N TRP A 560 -7.15 57.77 -54.43
CA TRP A 560 -5.86 57.99 -53.76
C TRP A 560 -6.02 58.44 -52.31
N ILE A 561 -6.98 59.31 -51.99
CA ILE A 561 -7.29 59.70 -50.60
C ILE A 561 -7.74 58.47 -49.79
N TRP A 562 -8.59 57.61 -50.36
CA TRP A 562 -9.01 56.37 -49.70
C TRP A 562 -7.87 55.37 -49.50
N LEU A 563 -6.96 55.23 -50.47
CA LEU A 563 -5.76 54.40 -50.32
C LEU A 563 -4.79 54.93 -49.25
N ILE A 564 -4.64 56.25 -49.15
CA ILE A 564 -3.83 56.89 -48.10
C ILE A 564 -4.45 56.68 -46.73
N LEU A 565 -5.78 56.84 -46.59
CA LEU A 565 -6.49 56.57 -45.34
C LEU A 565 -6.40 55.09 -44.94
N LEU A 566 -6.48 54.17 -45.91
CA LEU A 566 -6.31 52.74 -45.66
C LEU A 566 -4.87 52.41 -45.22
N ALA A 567 -3.86 52.98 -45.86
CA ALA A 567 -2.47 52.81 -45.48
C ALA A 567 -2.17 53.40 -44.09
N ALA A 568 -2.76 54.56 -43.76
CA ALA A 568 -2.65 55.17 -42.43
C ALA A 568 -3.32 54.32 -41.34
N ALA A 569 -4.49 53.74 -41.62
CA ALA A 569 -5.19 52.84 -40.70
C ALA A 569 -4.40 51.55 -40.44
N ILE A 570 -3.81 50.95 -41.48
CA ILE A 570 -2.93 49.78 -41.36
C ILE A 570 -1.66 50.14 -40.57
N GLY A 571 -1.05 51.30 -40.83
CA GLY A 571 0.12 51.79 -40.11
C GLY A 571 -0.14 52.00 -38.60
N LEU A 572 -1.29 52.58 -38.24
CA LEU A 572 -1.71 52.74 -36.85
C LEU A 572 -1.98 51.39 -36.16
N GLY A 573 -2.56 50.44 -36.90
CA GLY A 573 -2.78 49.06 -36.43
C GLY A 573 -1.48 48.31 -36.16
N ILE A 574 -0.45 48.51 -36.97
CA ILE A 574 0.87 47.90 -36.76
C ILE A 574 1.63 48.62 -35.63
N TYR A 575 1.51 49.94 -35.50
CA TYR A 575 2.16 50.71 -34.43
C TYR A 575 1.64 50.35 -33.04
N SER A 576 0.33 50.11 -32.92
CA SER A 576 -0.32 49.71 -31.66
C SER A 576 0.00 48.28 -31.20
N LEU A 577 0.65 47.46 -32.04
CA LEU A 577 1.05 46.08 -31.71
C LEU A 577 2.51 45.95 -31.22
N ARG A 578 3.28 47.03 -31.05
CA ARG A 578 4.65 46.95 -30.52
C ARG A 578 4.64 46.83 -28.97
N PRO A 579 5.22 45.78 -28.37
CA PRO A 579 5.30 45.65 -26.92
C PRO A 579 6.33 46.60 -26.30
N VAL A 580 5.93 47.31 -25.24
CA VAL A 580 6.79 48.21 -24.45
C VAL A 580 7.74 47.37 -23.58
N ARG A 581 9.07 47.47 -23.79
CA ARG A 581 10.08 46.85 -22.92
C ARG A 581 10.29 47.70 -21.67
N VAL A 582 10.03 47.14 -20.48
CA VAL A 582 10.39 47.75 -19.19
C VAL A 582 11.75 47.23 -18.72
N HIS A 583 12.70 48.14 -18.47
CA HIS A 583 14.01 47.83 -17.86
C HIS A 583 13.88 47.68 -16.34
N LEU A 584 14.28 46.54 -15.78
CA LEU A 584 14.41 46.33 -14.34
C LEU A 584 15.81 46.76 -13.86
N ARG A 585 15.89 47.67 -12.88
CA ARG A 585 17.12 48.03 -12.16
C ARG A 585 17.00 47.55 -10.71
N SER A 586 17.87 46.62 -10.29
CA SER A 586 17.97 46.13 -8.92
C SER A 586 18.75 47.11 -8.02
N SER A 587 18.20 47.50 -6.86
CA SER A 587 18.96 48.20 -5.80
C SER A 587 19.13 47.32 -4.57
N ARG A 588 20.40 46.99 -4.27
CA ARG A 588 20.89 46.42 -3.01
C ARG A 588 20.56 47.34 -1.83
N GLY A 589 20.12 46.76 -0.72
CA GLY A 589 20.18 47.42 0.60
C GLY A 589 21.58 47.31 1.21
N ALA A 590 21.95 48.33 1.99
CA ALA A 590 22.73 48.20 3.22
C ALA A 590 22.87 49.59 3.87
N ALA A 591 22.37 49.69 5.11
CA ALA A 591 22.56 50.81 6.01
C ALA A 591 24.03 50.92 6.46
N GLY A 592 24.53 52.15 6.63
CA GLY A 592 25.66 52.46 7.52
C GLY A 592 25.11 53.03 8.84
N GLY A 593 25.75 52.96 10.00
CA GLY A 593 27.04 52.43 10.45
C GLY A 593 27.30 52.90 11.90
N ARG A 594 28.32 52.34 12.57
CA ARG A 594 28.94 52.72 13.88
C ARG A 594 28.13 52.42 15.16
N GLU A 595 28.70 52.07 16.33
CA GLU A 595 30.07 51.91 16.84
C GLU A 595 30.06 51.09 18.16
N LYS A 596 31.17 50.39 18.42
CA LYS A 596 31.85 50.09 19.71
C LYS A 596 31.10 50.12 21.06
N ASN A 597 31.23 49.06 21.87
CA ASN A 597 32.21 48.99 22.98
C ASN A 597 32.19 47.62 23.70
N GLU A 598 33.40 47.20 24.09
CA GLU A 598 33.85 46.21 25.10
C GLU A 598 33.33 44.76 25.10
#